data_AF-A0A9D6PKS0-F1
#
_entry.id   AF-A0A9D6PKS0-F1
#
_cell.length_a   1.000
_cell.length_b   1.000
_cell.length_c   1.000
_cell.angle_alpha   90.00
_cell.angle_beta   90.00
_cell.angle_gamma   90.00
#
_symmetry.space_group_name_H-M   'P 1'
#
loop_
_entity.id
_entity.type
_entity.pdbx_description
1 polymer ?
#
loop_
_entity_poly.entity_id
_entity_poly.type
_entity_poly.pdbx_seq_one_letter_code
_entity_poly.pdbx_strand_id
1 'polypeptide(L)'
;MPTALGFAACDFLIKYFPDVFDYKFTASMENSLDDIATGTRNWKQTLSEFYPPFEKKLDSVLEKADRVKLAVEYAGKKCPKCGKELVVRTGRFGKFLACSGFPDCKHTEALVTEVINAKCPEDGGDIVIRRTKKGRVFYGCKNYPKCKYASWTKPKQSV
;
A
#
# COMPACT_ATOMS: atom_id res chain seq x y z
N MET A 1 -9.54 -2.18 12.31
CA MET A 1 -9.46 -3.42 11.50
C MET A 1 -8.11 -3.46 10.78
N PRO A 2 -7.47 -4.65 10.69
CA PRO A 2 -6.22 -4.82 9.95
C PRO A 2 -6.40 -4.50 8.46
N THR A 3 -5.32 -4.05 7.81
CA THR A 3 -5.31 -3.69 6.38
C THR A 3 -4.78 -4.84 5.52
N ALA A 4 -5.12 -4.87 4.23
CA ALA A 4 -4.58 -5.86 3.29
C ALA A 4 -3.02 -5.83 3.23
N LEU A 5 -2.42 -4.64 3.38
CA LEU A 5 -0.97 -4.50 3.51
C LEU A 5 -0.46 -5.13 4.82
N GLY A 6 -1.20 -4.96 5.91
CA GLY A 6 -0.89 -5.57 7.20
C GLY A 6 -0.85 -7.09 7.11
N PHE A 7 -1.86 -7.71 6.50
CA PHE A 7 -1.86 -9.16 6.27
C PHE A 7 -0.66 -9.61 5.42
N ALA A 8 -0.42 -8.96 4.28
CA ALA A 8 0.71 -9.30 3.41
C ALA A 8 2.08 -9.17 4.12
N ALA A 9 2.24 -8.15 4.98
CA ALA A 9 3.45 -7.98 5.77
C ALA A 9 3.57 -9.05 6.86
N CYS A 10 2.51 -9.33 7.61
CA CYS A 10 2.51 -10.36 8.65
C CYS A 10 2.79 -11.75 8.06
N ASP A 11 2.14 -12.12 6.96
CA ASP A 11 2.33 -13.42 6.31
C ASP A 11 3.78 -13.58 5.82
N PHE A 12 4.37 -12.52 5.28
CA PHE A 12 5.77 -12.51 4.88
C PHE A 12 6.70 -12.72 6.09
N LEU A 13 6.47 -11.98 7.17
CA LEU A 13 7.32 -12.04 8.37
C LEU A 13 7.23 -13.40 9.06
N ILE A 14 6.04 -13.96 9.21
CA ILE A 14 5.84 -15.30 9.81
C ILE A 14 6.47 -16.39 8.94
N LYS A 15 6.37 -16.28 7.61
CA LYS A 15 6.94 -17.27 6.68
C LYS A 15 8.47 -17.32 6.75
N TYR A 16 9.14 -16.17 6.77
CA TYR A 16 10.59 -16.10 6.67
C TYR A 16 11.30 -15.96 8.03
N PHE A 17 10.61 -15.48 9.06
CA PHE A 17 11.17 -15.26 10.40
C PHE A 17 10.30 -15.88 11.51
N PRO A 18 9.95 -17.18 11.45
CA PRO A 18 9.07 -17.81 12.44
C PRO A 18 9.63 -17.71 13.87
N ASP A 19 10.94 -17.88 14.03
CA ASP A 19 11.59 -17.87 15.35
C ASP A 19 11.60 -16.49 16.02
N VAL A 20 11.53 -15.40 15.23
CA VAL A 20 11.57 -14.02 15.75
C VAL A 20 10.16 -13.48 16.01
N PHE A 21 9.17 -13.96 15.24
CA PHE A 21 7.78 -13.54 15.36
C PHE A 21 6.90 -14.52 16.16
N ASP A 22 7.50 -15.52 16.79
CA ASP A 22 6.81 -16.39 17.75
C ASP A 22 6.58 -15.65 19.08
N TYR A 23 5.44 -15.94 19.73
CA TYR A 23 5.08 -15.35 21.02
C TYR A 23 6.11 -15.66 22.10
N LYS A 24 6.73 -16.85 22.08
CA LYS A 24 7.73 -17.24 23.07
C LYS A 24 9.01 -16.43 22.94
N PHE A 25 9.40 -16.11 21.71
CA PHE A 25 10.59 -15.28 21.46
C PHE A 25 10.40 -13.87 22.03
N THR A 26 9.27 -13.24 21.73
CA THR A 26 8.95 -11.90 22.25
C THR A 26 8.95 -11.89 23.78
N ALA A 27 8.32 -12.88 24.42
CA ALA A 27 8.34 -13.00 25.88
C ALA A 27 9.76 -13.18 26.45
N SER A 28 10.59 -14.01 25.81
CA SER A 28 11.98 -14.23 26.22
C SER A 28 12.86 -12.99 26.03
N MET A 29 12.58 -12.19 24.99
CA MET A 29 13.30 -10.94 24.73
C MET A 29 13.01 -9.92 25.82
N GLU A 30 11.74 -9.70 26.17
CA GLU A 30 11.35 -8.78 27.25
C GLU A 30 12.01 -9.16 28.58
N ASN A 31 12.00 -10.44 28.96
CA ASN A 31 12.72 -10.92 30.15
C ASN A 31 14.22 -10.60 30.08
N SER A 32 14.83 -10.76 28.90
CA SER A 32 16.26 -10.45 28.72
C SER A 32 16.55 -8.95 28.82
N LEU A 33 15.59 -8.09 28.44
CA LEU A 33 15.69 -6.64 28.59
C LEU A 33 15.53 -6.22 30.06
N ASP A 34 14.65 -6.87 30.81
CA ASP A 34 14.52 -6.67 32.26
C ASP A 34 15.78 -7.08 33.02
N ASP A 35 16.41 -8.19 32.63
CA ASP A 35 17.70 -8.62 33.18
C ASP A 35 18.82 -7.58 32.92
N ILE A 36 18.81 -6.96 31.74
CA ILE A 36 19.74 -5.87 31.43
C ILE A 36 19.44 -4.64 32.32
N ALA A 37 18.17 -4.29 32.50
CA ALA A 37 17.75 -3.14 33.30
C ALA A 37 18.11 -3.31 34.79
N THR A 38 18.03 -4.54 35.31
CA THR A 38 18.42 -4.88 36.69
C THR A 38 19.92 -5.12 36.87
N GLY A 39 20.69 -5.12 35.78
CA GLY A 39 22.14 -5.30 35.78
C GLY A 39 22.60 -6.75 35.90
N THR A 40 21.69 -7.72 35.81
CA THR A 40 22.00 -9.16 35.87
C THR A 40 22.58 -9.69 34.56
N ARG A 41 22.36 -8.99 33.44
CA ARG A 41 22.86 -9.37 32.11
C ARG A 41 23.51 -8.21 31.36
N ASN A 42 24.56 -8.52 30.58
CA ASN A 42 25.24 -7.53 29.75
C ASN A 42 24.55 -7.38 28.38
N TRP A 43 24.10 -6.16 28.06
CA TRP A 43 23.41 -5.87 26.80
C TRP A 43 24.24 -6.17 25.53
N LYS A 44 25.56 -5.97 25.58
CA LYS A 44 26.45 -6.26 24.44
C LYS A 44 26.48 -7.75 24.14
N GLN A 45 26.47 -8.57 25.19
CA GLN A 45 26.44 -10.02 25.06
C GLN A 45 25.11 -10.46 24.44
N THR A 46 23.98 -9.96 24.94
CA THR A 46 22.64 -10.27 24.39
C THR A 46 22.54 -9.91 22.89
N LEU A 47 23.06 -8.75 22.49
CA LEU A 47 23.08 -8.36 21.07
C LEU A 47 24.01 -9.24 20.23
N SER A 48 25.19 -9.58 20.76
CA SER A 48 26.15 -10.44 20.06
C SER A 48 25.63 -11.87 19.87
N GLU A 49 24.75 -12.34 20.75
CA GLU A 49 24.09 -13.64 20.64
C GLU A 49 22.95 -13.61 19.60
N PHE A 50 22.19 -12.51 19.55
CA PHE A 50 21.01 -12.39 18.67
C PHE A 50 21.34 -11.98 17.23
N TYR A 51 22.21 -10.98 17.04
CA TYR A 51 22.34 -10.30 15.75
C TYR A 51 23.03 -11.15 14.66
N PRO A 52 24.15 -11.86 14.90
CA PRO A 52 24.81 -12.65 13.87
C PRO A 52 23.94 -13.73 13.21
N PRO A 53 23.14 -14.54 13.94
CA PRO A 53 22.24 -15.49 13.29
C PRO A 53 21.08 -14.78 12.57
N PHE A 54 20.60 -13.65 13.09
CA PHE A 54 19.56 -12.86 12.44
C PHE A 54 20.03 -12.26 11.11
N GLU A 55 21.22 -11.69 11.06
CA GLU A 55 21.82 -11.09 9.86
C GLU A 55 21.97 -12.13 8.73
N LYS A 56 22.53 -13.31 9.05
CA LYS A 56 22.63 -14.42 8.07
C LYS A 56 21.26 -14.84 7.54
N LYS A 57 20.25 -14.85 8.41
CA LYS A 57 18.87 -15.18 8.00
C LYS A 57 18.31 -14.07 7.12
N LEU A 58 18.52 -12.80 7.47
CA LEU A 58 18.10 -11.64 6.71
C LEU A 58 18.69 -11.67 5.29
N ASP A 59 20.00 -11.88 5.15
CA ASP A 59 20.66 -11.97 3.84
C ASP A 59 20.07 -13.11 2.99
N SER A 60 19.88 -14.29 3.61
CA SER A 60 19.28 -15.43 2.92
C SER A 60 17.85 -15.17 2.43
N VAL A 61 17.08 -14.38 3.18
CA VAL A 61 15.72 -13.99 2.83
C VAL A 61 15.75 -12.91 1.74
N LEU A 62 16.68 -11.96 1.79
CA LEU A 62 16.82 -10.94 0.74
C LEU A 62 17.19 -11.54 -0.62
N GLU A 63 17.99 -12.61 -0.65
CA GLU A 63 18.34 -13.32 -1.88
C GLU A 63 17.20 -14.22 -2.40
N LYS A 64 16.51 -14.94 -1.51
CA LYS A 64 15.56 -15.99 -1.89
C LYS A 64 14.11 -15.52 -1.94
N ALA A 65 13.76 -14.46 -1.20
CA ALA A 65 12.39 -14.02 -1.14
C ALA A 65 12.03 -13.26 -2.41
N ASP A 66 11.11 -13.86 -3.17
CA ASP A 66 10.36 -13.11 -4.16
C ASP A 66 9.76 -11.87 -3.50
N ARG A 67 10.10 -10.69 -4.01
CA ARG A 67 9.47 -9.44 -3.59
C ARG A 67 7.98 -9.65 -3.60
N VAL A 68 7.33 -9.48 -2.44
CA VAL A 68 5.89 -9.66 -2.28
C VAL A 68 5.20 -8.87 -3.38
N LYS A 69 4.72 -9.59 -4.40
CA LYS A 69 3.92 -9.04 -5.47
C LYS A 69 2.56 -8.80 -4.84
N LEU A 70 2.41 -7.67 -4.12
CA LEU A 70 1.10 -7.22 -3.66
C LEU A 70 0.15 -7.32 -4.85
N ALA A 71 -0.93 -8.09 -4.72
CA ALA A 71 -1.87 -8.36 -5.80
C ALA A 71 -2.17 -7.06 -6.56
N VAL A 72 -1.62 -6.99 -7.76
CA VAL A 72 -1.61 -5.78 -8.54
C VAL A 72 -2.89 -5.79 -9.37
N GLU A 73 -3.89 -4.99 -9.00
CA GLU A 73 -5.11 -4.84 -9.81
C GLU A 73 -4.73 -4.14 -11.12
N TYR A 74 -4.79 -4.83 -12.25
CA TYR A 74 -4.53 -4.23 -13.57
C TYR A 74 -5.70 -3.32 -13.97
N ALA A 75 -5.39 -2.12 -14.45
CA ALA A 75 -6.40 -1.16 -14.87
C ALA A 75 -6.88 -1.33 -16.31
N GLY A 76 -6.36 -2.33 -17.04
CA GLY A 76 -6.66 -2.58 -18.45
C GLY A 76 -6.17 -1.49 -19.41
N LYS A 77 -5.37 -0.52 -18.95
CA LYS A 77 -4.83 0.58 -19.73
C LYS A 77 -3.31 0.45 -19.89
N LYS A 78 -2.78 0.84 -21.04
CA LYS A 78 -1.33 0.92 -21.29
C LYS A 78 -0.78 2.27 -20.84
N CYS A 79 0.44 2.26 -20.33
CA CYS A 79 1.16 3.45 -19.92
C CYS A 79 1.51 4.29 -21.16
N PRO A 80 1.18 5.58 -21.20
CA PRO A 80 1.47 6.45 -22.34
C PRO A 80 2.97 6.70 -22.55
N LYS A 81 3.81 6.44 -21.53
CA LYS A 81 5.26 6.67 -21.61
C LYS A 81 6.08 5.47 -22.11
N CYS A 82 5.66 4.25 -21.80
CA CYS A 82 6.45 3.05 -22.13
C CYS A 82 5.63 1.89 -22.71
N GLY A 83 4.31 2.03 -22.85
CA GLY A 83 3.43 1.00 -23.40
C GLY A 83 3.15 -0.19 -22.48
N LYS A 84 3.87 -0.34 -21.36
CA LYS A 84 3.61 -1.37 -20.32
C LYS A 84 2.28 -1.11 -19.62
N GLU A 85 1.72 -2.13 -18.98
CA GLU A 85 0.39 -2.02 -18.34
C GLU A 85 0.38 -1.06 -17.14
N LEU A 86 -0.73 -0.36 -16.94
CA LEU A 86 -1.01 0.43 -15.75
C LEU A 86 -1.68 -0.43 -14.69
N VAL A 87 -1.25 -0.20 -13.46
CA VAL A 87 -1.64 -0.99 -12.30
C VAL A 87 -2.11 -0.11 -11.16
N VAL A 88 -3.11 -0.56 -10.42
CA VAL A 88 -3.60 0.15 -9.24
C VAL A 88 -2.69 -0.16 -8.05
N ARG A 89 -2.08 0.89 -7.49
CA ARG A 89 -1.28 0.83 -6.26
C ARG A 89 -1.92 1.69 -5.19
N THR A 90 -1.67 1.34 -3.93
CA THR A 90 -2.16 2.12 -2.78
C THR A 90 -1.01 2.94 -2.20
N GLY A 91 -1.19 4.25 -2.09
CA GLY A 91 -0.24 5.16 -1.47
C GLY A 91 -0.87 5.96 -0.32
N ARG A 92 -0.11 6.90 0.26
CA ARG A 92 -0.58 7.77 1.37
C ARG A 92 -1.90 8.48 1.06
N PHE A 93 -2.14 8.81 -0.20
CA PHE A 93 -3.31 9.56 -0.66
C PHE A 93 -4.43 8.67 -1.24
N GLY A 94 -4.35 7.34 -1.08
CA GLY A 94 -5.32 6.37 -1.59
C GLY A 94 -4.81 5.58 -2.80
N LYS A 95 -5.72 4.88 -3.49
CA LYS A 95 -5.44 4.11 -4.70
C LYS A 95 -5.09 5.06 -5.87
N PHE A 96 -4.07 4.73 -6.64
CA PHE A 96 -3.62 5.48 -7.83
C PHE A 96 -3.13 4.51 -8.92
N LEU A 97 -3.11 4.95 -10.16
CA LEU A 97 -2.54 4.18 -11.27
C LEU A 97 -1.03 4.43 -11.34
N ALA A 98 -0.25 3.37 -11.42
CA ALA A 98 1.20 3.39 -11.59
C ALA A 98 1.59 2.50 -12.77
N CYS A 99 2.70 2.81 -13.44
CA CYS A 99 3.24 1.89 -14.43
C CYS A 99 3.73 0.60 -13.78
N SER A 100 3.38 -0.56 -14.36
CA SER A 100 3.91 -1.87 -13.98
C SER A 100 5.44 -1.95 -14.10
N GLY A 101 6.02 -1.17 -15.02
CA GLY A 101 7.47 -1.09 -15.24
C GLY A 101 8.25 -0.25 -14.23
N PHE A 102 7.69 0.11 -13.08
CA PHE A 102 8.43 0.75 -12.00
C PHE A 102 9.50 -0.22 -11.44
N PRO A 103 10.77 0.20 -11.23
CA PRO A 103 11.27 1.58 -11.11
C PRO A 103 11.67 2.28 -12.42
N ASP A 104 11.80 1.55 -13.53
CA ASP A 104 12.28 2.10 -14.82
C ASP A 104 11.32 3.14 -15.40
N CYS A 105 10.01 2.96 -15.19
CA CYS A 105 8.98 3.92 -15.56
C CYS A 105 8.26 4.47 -14.32
N LYS A 106 8.52 5.74 -13.98
CA LYS A 106 7.90 6.44 -12.83
C LYS A 106 6.56 7.11 -13.15
N HIS A 107 5.88 6.67 -14.21
CA HIS A 107 4.59 7.26 -14.58
C HIS A 107 3.49 6.86 -13.57
N THR A 108 2.77 7.86 -13.08
CA THR A 108 1.63 7.69 -12.18
C THR A 108 0.49 8.62 -12.60
N GLU A 109 -0.74 8.16 -12.43
CA GLU A 109 -1.97 8.89 -12.73
C GLU A 109 -3.00 8.69 -11.61
N ALA A 110 -3.91 9.65 -11.45
CA ALA A 110 -4.99 9.51 -10.49
C ALA A 110 -5.94 8.38 -10.93
N LEU A 111 -6.31 7.49 -10.00
CA LEU A 111 -7.38 6.53 -10.25
C LEU A 111 -8.71 7.30 -10.25
N VAL A 112 -9.28 7.48 -11.44
CA VAL A 112 -10.58 8.12 -11.59
C VAL A 112 -11.65 7.04 -11.43
N THR A 113 -12.26 6.96 -10.26
CA THR A 113 -13.40 6.07 -10.02
C THR A 113 -14.67 6.72 -10.56
N GLU A 114 -15.30 6.08 -11.52
CA GLU A 114 -16.62 6.48 -12.04
C GLU A 114 -17.70 6.12 -11.02
N VAL A 115 -18.65 7.03 -10.80
CA VAL A 115 -19.84 6.73 -10.00
C VAL A 115 -20.82 6.00 -10.90
N ILE A 116 -20.91 4.69 -10.74
CA ILE A 116 -21.89 3.85 -11.41
C ILE A 116 -23.30 4.41 -11.10
N ASN A 117 -24.08 4.71 -12.14
CA ASN A 117 -25.45 5.23 -12.10
C ASN A 117 -25.64 6.68 -11.63
N ALA A 118 -24.64 7.56 -11.82
CA ALA A 118 -24.83 9.00 -11.66
C ALA A 118 -24.41 9.73 -12.95
N LYS A 119 -25.42 10.24 -13.67
CA LYS A 119 -25.22 11.09 -14.84
C LYS A 119 -25.12 12.56 -14.41
N CYS A 120 -24.29 13.30 -15.11
CA CYS A 120 -24.17 14.73 -14.91
C CYS A 120 -25.49 15.42 -15.29
N PRO A 121 -26.03 16.30 -14.43
CA PRO A 121 -27.24 17.07 -14.74
C PRO A 121 -27.10 18.03 -15.93
N GLU A 122 -25.87 18.45 -16.28
CA GLU A 122 -25.63 19.45 -17.33
C GLU A 122 -25.45 18.83 -18.73
N ASP A 123 -24.77 17.70 -18.83
CA ASP A 123 -24.37 17.11 -20.12
C ASP A 123 -24.66 15.61 -20.23
N GLY A 124 -25.28 15.01 -19.21
CA GLY A 124 -25.59 13.57 -19.17
C GLY A 124 -24.37 12.66 -19.11
N GLY A 125 -23.16 13.23 -19.01
CA GLY A 125 -21.89 12.50 -18.96
C GLY A 125 -21.66 11.78 -17.63
N ASP A 126 -20.73 10.85 -17.59
CA ASP A 126 -20.41 10.10 -16.37
C ASP A 126 -19.81 11.03 -15.30
N ILE A 127 -20.25 10.87 -14.05
CA ILE A 127 -19.67 11.58 -12.92
C ILE A 127 -18.48 10.78 -12.38
N VAL A 128 -17.36 11.47 -12.21
CA VAL A 128 -16.12 10.92 -11.67
C VAL A 128 -15.80 11.47 -10.29
N ILE A 129 -15.24 10.62 -9.44
CA ILE A 129 -14.76 11.00 -8.11
C ILE A 129 -13.35 11.60 -8.25
N ARG A 130 -13.18 12.83 -7.78
CA ARG A 130 -11.90 13.54 -7.75
C ARG A 130 -11.57 14.00 -6.33
N ARG A 131 -10.29 14.31 -6.08
CA ARG A 131 -9.82 14.85 -4.81
C ARG A 131 -9.14 16.20 -5.04
N THR A 132 -9.40 17.14 -4.15
CA THR A 132 -8.71 18.44 -4.12
C THR A 132 -7.28 18.29 -3.58
N LYS A 133 -6.43 19.30 -3.78
CA LYS A 133 -5.08 19.35 -3.19
C LYS A 133 -5.07 19.19 -1.65
N LYS A 134 -6.16 19.59 -0.99
CA LYS A 134 -6.37 19.45 0.48
C LYS A 134 -6.98 18.09 0.89
N GLY A 135 -7.13 17.15 -0.05
CA GLY A 135 -7.62 15.80 0.22
C GLY A 135 -9.14 15.64 0.30
N ARG A 136 -9.93 16.73 0.20
CA ARG A 136 -11.40 16.63 0.15
C ARG A 136 -11.86 16.02 -1.18
N VAL A 137 -12.77 15.05 -1.09
CA VAL A 137 -13.39 14.38 -2.23
C VAL A 137 -14.49 15.28 -2.83
N PHE A 138 -14.56 15.34 -4.15
CA PHE A 138 -15.64 15.99 -4.89
C PHE A 138 -16.01 15.16 -6.12
N TYR A 139 -17.22 15.33 -6.60
CA TYR A 139 -17.80 14.64 -7.75
C TYR A 139 -17.82 15.61 -8.92
N GLY A 140 -17.11 15.32 -10.00
CA GLY A 140 -17.04 16.19 -11.19
C GLY A 140 -17.44 15.45 -12.45
N CYS A 141 -17.88 16.16 -13.49
CA CYS A 141 -18.15 15.53 -14.78
C CYS A 141 -16.87 15.02 -15.46
N LYS A 142 -16.94 13.87 -16.13
CA LYS A 142 -15.86 13.29 -16.94
C LYS A 142 -15.46 14.18 -18.11
N ASN A 143 -16.41 14.91 -18.69
CA ASN A 143 -16.21 15.78 -19.86
C ASN A 143 -15.53 17.14 -19.57
N TYR A 144 -14.96 17.35 -18.38
CA TYR A 144 -14.16 18.55 -18.10
C TYR A 144 -13.00 18.69 -19.11
N PRO A 145 -12.82 19.84 -19.79
CA PRO A 145 -13.30 21.19 -19.42
C PRO A 145 -14.63 21.62 -20.05
N LYS A 146 -15.25 20.79 -20.90
CA LYS A 146 -16.49 21.12 -21.63
C LYS A 146 -17.69 21.25 -20.70
N CYS A 147 -17.76 20.40 -19.67
CA CYS A 147 -18.70 20.54 -18.56
C CYS A 147 -17.93 20.84 -17.27
N LYS A 148 -18.35 21.89 -16.56
CA LYS A 148 -17.70 22.38 -15.32
C LYS A 148 -18.44 21.95 -14.05
N TYR A 149 -19.45 21.07 -14.18
CA TYR A 149 -20.18 20.53 -13.05
C TYR A 149 -19.25 19.89 -12.01
N ALA A 150 -19.36 20.38 -10.78
CA ALA A 150 -18.68 19.84 -9.61
C ALA A 150 -19.60 19.92 -8.38
N SER A 151 -19.71 18.83 -7.64
CA SER A 151 -20.52 18.72 -6.42
C SER A 151 -19.69 18.15 -5.28
N TRP A 152 -19.93 18.64 -4.06
CA TRP A 152 -19.34 18.08 -2.84
C TRP A 152 -20.12 16.89 -2.30
N THR A 153 -21.38 16.75 -2.70
CA THR A 153 -22.31 15.72 -2.24
C THR A 153 -22.41 14.63 -3.30
N LYS A 154 -22.46 13.37 -2.87
CA LYS A 154 -22.68 12.25 -3.79
C LYS A 154 -24.02 12.48 -4.51
N PRO A 155 -24.03 12.58 -5.85
CA PRO A 155 -25.28 12.74 -6.59
C PRO A 155 -26.22 11.57 -6.25
N LYS A 156 -27.49 11.88 -5.98
CA LYS A 156 -28.51 10.87 -5.69
C LYS A 156 -28.67 9.99 -6.93
N GLN A 157 -28.79 8.68 -6.71
CA GLN A 157 -29.08 7.72 -7.78
C GLN A 157 -30.39 8.16 -8.45
N SER A 158 -30.36 8.43 -9.76
CA SER A 158 -31.59 8.45 -10.55
C SER A 158 -32.01 7.00 -10.71
N VAL A 159 -33.03 6.60 -9.95
CA VAL A 159 -33.75 5.33 -10.18
C VAL A 159 -34.42 5.38 -11.54
#